data_AF-A0A7G2CSZ8-F1
#
_entry.id   AF-A0A7G2CSZ8-F1
#
_cell.length_a   1.000
_cell.length_b   1.000
_cell.length_c   1.000
_cell.angle_alpha   90.00
_cell.angle_beta   90.00
_cell.angle_gamma   90.00
#
_symmetry.space_group_name_H-M   'P 1'
#
loop_
_entity.id
_entity.type
_entity.pdbx_description
1 polymer ?
#
loop_
_entity_poly.entity_id
_entity_poly.type
_entity_poly.pdbx_seq_one_letter_code
_entity_poly.pdbx_strand_id
1 'polypeptide(L)'
;MSPEEEKEKVAAMEATLPRPSWYSTDSDDGEEELVDAAEINEMKVKPPGSTGILIVYIILIGIGWVFNLASSCPIPWMKAKHGGRTYGVWRAKGAGLPDLKVNNIHDCSNEMQYWQAGAAFSVFATCFSFGALISGILLICGKGHIGVSIGLAFYSMSFSLVSWSLIAALLHYHRCGKGTYNSFARLDAGFALTVVAWVLELVACLLLLIYFSCRYTKSVHSAKYSPMRIVYVILIFIVIVFWCVGCAYTMYEKDFPLVKSKITIWHTEVYDKASKMSTFLGRKWYMCSTYTRRMKVVAAFNIMSNIWAFFALMCGFASIQNRKMISKASLFGFIAFFFSFVSWLVIVINKSRILCNTEILEGQSLWYDLGYNGIPTGVEDGLINVKNYKLGEGFILIVTGWALVLVASILNCIFK
;
A
#
# COMPACT_ATOMS: atom_id res chain seq x y z
N MET A 1 -4.40 25.16 68.81
CA MET A 1 -3.86 24.35 67.70
C MET A 1 -3.58 25.31 66.59
N SER A 2 -2.31 25.47 66.23
CA SER A 2 -1.94 26.41 65.17
C SER A 2 -2.45 25.88 63.82
N PRO A 3 -2.69 26.75 62.82
CA PRO A 3 -3.06 26.31 61.47
C PRO A 3 -2.04 25.35 60.84
N GLU A 4 -0.79 25.38 61.31
CA GLU A 4 0.27 24.48 60.88
C GLU A 4 0.17 23.10 61.54
N GLU A 5 -0.15 23.03 62.84
CA GLU A 5 -0.40 21.76 63.53
C GLU A 5 -1.63 21.01 62.98
N GLU A 6 -2.65 21.76 62.54
CA GLU A 6 -3.83 21.16 61.93
C GLU A 6 -3.51 20.58 60.54
N LYS A 7 -2.68 21.26 59.76
CA LYS A 7 -2.19 20.76 58.46
C LYS A 7 -1.33 19.50 58.62
N GLU A 8 -0.42 19.46 59.60
CA GLU A 8 0.40 18.26 59.86
C GLU A 8 -0.45 17.06 60.29
N LYS A 9 -1.46 17.28 61.14
CA LYS A 9 -2.35 16.20 61.58
C LYS A 9 -3.25 15.69 60.45
N VAL A 10 -3.73 16.57 59.58
CA VAL A 10 -4.49 16.17 58.38
C VAL A 10 -3.60 15.39 57.42
N ALA A 11 -2.37 15.83 57.16
CA ALA A 11 -1.43 15.12 56.31
C ALA A 11 -1.06 13.72 56.87
N ALA A 12 -0.88 13.61 58.20
CA ALA A 12 -0.62 12.33 58.85
C ALA A 12 -1.83 11.37 58.81
N MET A 13 -3.06 11.90 58.89
CA MET A 13 -4.27 11.10 58.70
C MET A 13 -4.47 10.66 57.25
N GLU A 14 -4.21 11.54 56.27
CA GLU A 14 -4.30 11.20 54.84
C GLU A 14 -3.25 10.19 54.39
N ALA A 15 -2.13 10.07 55.11
CA ALA A 15 -1.10 9.06 54.85
C ALA A 15 -1.49 7.65 55.32
N THR A 16 -2.43 7.53 56.27
CA THR A 16 -2.82 6.24 56.87
C THR A 16 -4.13 5.69 56.33
N LEU A 17 -4.90 6.48 55.57
CA LEU A 17 -6.12 6.02 54.93
C LEU A 17 -5.80 5.18 53.67
N PRO A 18 -6.49 4.04 53.47
CA PRO A 18 -6.34 3.24 52.25
C PRO A 18 -6.81 4.07 51.05
N ARG A 19 -5.86 4.51 50.22
CA ARG A 19 -6.15 5.34 49.06
C ARG A 19 -6.83 4.50 47.97
N PRO A 20 -7.97 4.97 47.41
CA PRO A 20 -8.57 4.35 46.24
C PRO A 20 -7.62 4.42 45.04
N SER A 21 -7.59 3.38 44.19
CA SER A 21 -6.66 3.23 43.06
C SER A 21 -6.75 4.30 41.96
N TRP A 22 -7.65 5.28 42.09
CA TRP A 22 -7.87 6.37 41.14
C TRP A 22 -7.34 7.73 41.62
N TYR A 23 -6.71 7.79 42.79
CA TYR A 23 -6.07 8.99 43.32
C TYR A 23 -4.59 9.03 42.91
N SER A 24 -4.30 9.42 41.66
CA SER A 24 -2.93 9.71 41.21
C SER A 24 -2.58 11.16 41.55
N THR A 25 -1.53 11.36 42.36
CA THR A 25 -0.90 12.67 42.54
C THR A 25 -0.21 13.07 41.25
N ASP A 26 -0.66 14.16 40.62
CA ASP A 26 -0.13 14.75 39.38
C ASP A 26 1.29 15.37 39.54
N SER A 27 2.19 14.72 40.27
CA SER A 27 3.60 15.09 40.36
C SER A 27 4.45 13.91 39.89
N ASP A 28 4.37 13.59 38.60
CA ASP A 28 4.86 12.33 38.02
C ASP A 28 5.80 12.56 36.82
N ASP A 29 6.74 13.51 36.95
CA ASP A 29 7.81 13.67 35.96
C ASP A 29 9.00 12.72 36.24
N GLY A 30 9.02 12.04 37.40
CA GLY A 30 10.11 11.15 37.83
C GLY A 30 9.75 9.66 37.96
N GLU A 31 8.46 9.31 38.13
CA GLU A 31 8.00 7.92 38.21
C GLU A 31 7.64 7.36 36.81
N GLU A 32 7.21 8.21 35.86
CA GLU A 32 7.03 7.85 34.44
C GLU A 32 8.28 7.18 33.82
N GLU A 33 9.51 7.64 34.15
CA GLU A 33 10.73 7.11 33.53
C GLU A 33 11.10 5.70 34.05
N LEU A 34 10.79 5.41 35.32
CA LEU A 34 11.00 4.09 35.94
C LEU A 34 9.92 3.09 35.53
N VAL A 35 8.67 3.54 35.35
CA VAL A 35 7.57 2.71 34.84
C VAL A 35 7.74 2.44 33.34
N ASP A 36 8.15 3.42 32.53
CA ASP A 36 8.49 3.24 31.10
C ASP A 36 9.63 2.20 30.94
N ALA A 37 10.66 2.24 31.80
CA ALA A 37 11.76 1.27 31.76
C ALA A 37 11.33 -0.16 32.13
N ALA A 38 10.39 -0.32 33.07
CA ALA A 38 9.80 -1.61 33.42
C ALA A 38 8.81 -2.13 32.36
N GLU A 39 7.97 -1.27 31.77
CA GLU A 39 7.01 -1.60 30.69
C GLU A 39 7.73 -1.97 29.38
N ILE A 40 8.85 -1.31 29.02
CA ILE A 40 9.71 -1.69 27.89
C ILE A 40 10.31 -3.09 28.10
N ASN A 41 10.52 -3.49 29.36
CA ASN A 41 11.05 -4.80 29.72
C ASN A 41 9.96 -5.89 29.66
N GLU A 42 8.70 -5.58 29.99
CA GLU A 42 7.59 -6.54 29.88
C GLU A 42 7.17 -6.84 28.43
N MET A 43 7.37 -5.91 27.50
CA MET A 43 7.17 -6.18 26.06
C MET A 43 8.26 -7.06 25.44
N LYS A 44 9.38 -7.24 26.14
CA LYS A 44 10.41 -8.26 25.88
C LYS A 44 10.08 -9.59 26.54
N VAL A 45 9.08 -9.66 27.43
CA VAL A 45 8.74 -10.90 28.13
C VAL A 45 7.96 -11.81 27.19
N LYS A 46 8.56 -12.98 26.95
CA LYS A 46 7.99 -14.12 26.23
C LYS A 46 6.62 -14.45 26.84
N PRO A 47 5.49 -14.32 26.11
CA PRO A 47 4.19 -14.54 26.72
C PRO A 47 4.02 -16.03 27.07
N PRO A 48 3.61 -16.38 28.30
CA PRO A 48 3.38 -17.78 28.66
C PRO A 48 2.23 -18.34 27.82
N GLY A 49 2.49 -19.43 27.09
CA GLY A 49 1.50 -20.18 26.31
C GLY A 49 1.22 -19.71 24.87
N SER A 50 2.00 -18.77 24.31
CA SER A 50 1.81 -18.24 22.93
C SER A 50 2.84 -18.68 21.89
N THR A 51 3.84 -19.49 22.31
CA THR A 51 4.94 -19.94 21.45
C THR A 51 4.43 -20.64 20.18
N GLY A 52 3.31 -21.36 20.26
CA GLY A 52 2.75 -22.08 19.11
C GLY A 52 2.36 -21.20 17.93
N ILE A 53 1.64 -20.09 18.17
CA ILE A 53 1.20 -19.18 17.09
C ILE A 53 2.41 -18.47 16.47
N LEU A 54 3.38 -18.05 17.30
CA LEU A 54 4.61 -17.43 16.82
C LEU A 54 5.46 -18.39 16.00
N ILE A 55 5.53 -19.67 16.40
CA ILE A 55 6.20 -20.72 15.62
C ILE A 55 5.51 -20.89 14.26
N VAL A 56 4.18 -21.00 14.23
CA VAL A 56 3.43 -21.12 12.97
C VAL A 56 3.67 -19.91 12.08
N TYR A 57 3.64 -18.69 12.62
CA TYR A 57 3.98 -17.47 11.88
C TYR A 57 5.38 -17.55 11.25
N ILE A 58 6.40 -17.94 12.03
CA ILE A 58 7.78 -18.07 11.54
C ILE A 58 7.87 -19.12 10.44
N ILE A 59 7.20 -20.25 10.59
CA ILE A 59 7.20 -21.31 9.57
C ILE A 59 6.57 -20.80 8.27
N LEU A 60 5.39 -20.16 8.36
CA LEU A 60 4.69 -19.64 7.19
C LEU A 60 5.50 -18.55 6.47
N ILE A 61 6.06 -17.59 7.21
CA ILE A 61 6.94 -16.55 6.66
C ILE A 61 8.23 -17.16 6.11
N GLY A 62 8.80 -18.16 6.78
CA GLY A 62 10.01 -18.84 6.33
C GLY A 62 9.82 -19.57 5.01
N ILE A 63 8.73 -20.32 4.87
CA ILE A 63 8.38 -20.99 3.60
C ILE A 63 8.06 -19.94 2.53
N GLY A 64 7.28 -18.90 2.86
CA GLY A 64 6.98 -17.79 1.96
C GLY A 64 8.25 -17.10 1.45
N TRP A 65 9.21 -16.82 2.34
CA TRP A 65 10.52 -16.27 1.99
C TRP A 65 11.29 -17.19 1.03
N VAL A 66 11.37 -18.50 1.31
CA VAL A 66 12.05 -19.46 0.42
C VAL A 66 11.40 -19.45 -0.97
N PHE A 67 10.07 -19.42 -1.05
CA PHE A 67 9.36 -19.37 -2.33
C PHE A 67 9.55 -18.05 -3.07
N ASN A 68 9.50 -16.91 -2.38
CA ASN A 68 9.79 -15.60 -2.96
C ASN A 68 11.24 -15.53 -3.46
N LEU A 69 12.21 -16.05 -2.69
CA LEU A 69 13.60 -16.15 -3.09
C LEU A 69 13.78 -17.06 -4.32
N ALA A 70 13.20 -18.27 -4.28
CA ALA A 70 13.27 -19.22 -5.38
C ALA A 70 12.63 -18.66 -6.67
N SER A 71 11.50 -17.96 -6.54
CA SER A 71 10.86 -17.27 -7.68
C SER A 71 11.70 -16.11 -8.21
N SER A 72 12.46 -15.42 -7.35
CA SER A 72 13.40 -14.37 -7.75
C SER A 72 14.71 -14.92 -8.33
N CYS A 73 15.02 -16.19 -8.13
CA CYS A 73 16.11 -16.92 -8.76
C CYS A 73 15.74 -17.32 -10.22
N PRO A 74 16.60 -17.99 -11.02
CA PRO A 74 16.33 -18.23 -12.44
C PRO A 74 15.29 -19.34 -12.70
N ILE A 75 14.22 -19.39 -11.91
CA ILE A 75 13.03 -20.20 -12.17
C ILE A 75 12.14 -19.46 -13.17
N PRO A 76 11.62 -20.14 -14.21
CA PRO A 76 10.77 -19.49 -15.20
C PRO A 76 9.40 -19.16 -14.61
N TRP A 77 8.92 -17.94 -14.88
CA TRP A 77 7.58 -17.48 -14.50
C TRP A 77 6.57 -17.73 -15.61
N MET A 78 7.04 -17.73 -16.85
CA MET A 78 6.26 -18.14 -18.02
C MET A 78 7.06 -19.08 -18.90
N LYS A 79 6.36 -19.98 -19.57
CA LYS A 79 6.93 -20.92 -20.53
C LYS A 79 6.07 -20.99 -21.79
N ALA A 80 6.72 -21.03 -22.95
CA ALA A 80 6.03 -21.23 -24.22
C ALA A 80 5.29 -22.58 -24.26
N LYS A 81 4.06 -22.59 -24.79
CA LYS A 81 3.18 -23.77 -24.82
C LYS A 81 3.74 -24.92 -25.69
N HIS A 82 4.43 -24.58 -26.78
CA HIS A 82 4.93 -25.54 -27.77
C HIS A 82 6.47 -25.61 -27.83
N GLY A 83 7.15 -25.76 -26.68
CA GLY A 83 8.60 -26.04 -26.66
C GLY A 83 9.51 -24.86 -27.02
N GLY A 84 9.07 -23.63 -26.72
CA GLY A 84 9.80 -22.39 -27.01
C GLY A 84 10.59 -21.82 -25.83
N ARG A 85 10.73 -20.48 -25.80
CA ARG A 85 11.45 -19.76 -24.74
C ARG A 85 10.74 -19.89 -23.39
N THR A 86 11.55 -19.93 -22.35
CA THR A 86 11.16 -19.72 -20.95
C THR A 86 11.49 -18.30 -20.55
N TYR A 87 10.56 -17.62 -19.90
CA TYR A 87 10.67 -16.25 -19.44
C TYR A 87 10.74 -16.25 -17.93
N GLY A 88 11.92 -15.97 -17.38
CA GLY A 88 12.11 -15.62 -15.99
C GLY A 88 12.09 -14.10 -15.82
N VAL A 89 12.02 -13.68 -14.56
CA VAL A 89 11.98 -12.27 -14.14
C VAL A 89 13.15 -11.43 -14.67
N TRP A 90 14.32 -12.05 -14.83
CA TRP A 90 15.55 -11.38 -15.24
C TRP A 90 15.94 -11.65 -16.70
N ARG A 91 15.55 -12.81 -17.23
CA ARG A 91 16.06 -13.35 -18.49
C ARG A 91 15.05 -14.25 -19.19
N ALA A 92 15.04 -14.18 -20.51
CA ALA A 92 14.35 -15.13 -21.38
C ALA A 92 15.36 -16.06 -22.06
N LYS A 93 15.24 -17.38 -21.83
CA LYS A 93 16.17 -18.42 -22.31
C LYS A 93 15.45 -19.49 -23.13
N GLY A 94 16.20 -20.26 -23.93
CA GLY A 94 15.70 -21.43 -24.65
C GLY A 94 15.35 -21.18 -26.13
N ALA A 95 14.77 -22.19 -26.77
CA ALA A 95 14.38 -22.20 -28.20
C ALA A 95 15.52 -21.95 -29.20
N GLY A 96 16.78 -22.26 -28.86
CA GLY A 96 17.94 -22.01 -29.72
C GLY A 96 18.24 -20.52 -29.96
N LEU A 97 17.58 -19.62 -29.23
CA LEU A 97 17.76 -18.17 -29.34
C LEU A 97 18.71 -17.64 -28.26
N PRO A 98 19.46 -16.56 -28.53
CA PRO A 98 20.42 -16.00 -27.57
C PRO A 98 19.71 -15.52 -26.29
N ASP A 99 20.35 -15.73 -25.13
CA ASP A 99 19.84 -15.31 -23.81
C ASP A 99 19.50 -13.81 -23.83
N LEU A 100 18.24 -13.47 -23.63
CA LEU A 100 17.76 -12.09 -23.67
C LEU A 100 17.53 -11.62 -22.24
N LYS A 101 18.36 -10.68 -21.78
CA LYS A 101 18.10 -9.97 -20.52
C LYS A 101 16.89 -9.07 -20.70
N VAL A 102 16.04 -8.98 -19.69
CA VAL A 102 14.83 -8.13 -19.72
C VAL A 102 15.17 -6.67 -20.07
N ASN A 103 16.29 -6.15 -19.57
CA ASN A 103 16.72 -4.77 -19.85
C ASN A 103 17.12 -4.51 -21.32
N ASN A 104 17.27 -5.57 -22.12
CA ASN A 104 17.63 -5.49 -23.54
C ASN A 104 16.38 -5.62 -24.45
N ILE A 105 15.17 -5.63 -23.88
CA ILE A 105 13.92 -5.62 -24.65
C ILE A 105 13.67 -4.19 -25.14
N HIS A 106 14.22 -3.85 -26.30
CA HIS A 106 14.05 -2.52 -26.90
C HIS A 106 12.77 -2.39 -27.74
N ASP A 107 12.28 -3.51 -28.28
CA ASP A 107 11.13 -3.54 -29.20
C ASP A 107 9.80 -3.15 -28.55
N CYS A 108 9.68 -3.22 -27.21
CA CYS A 108 8.45 -2.90 -26.51
C CYS A 108 8.74 -2.37 -25.10
N SER A 109 8.85 -1.05 -24.97
CA SER A 109 9.19 -0.38 -23.70
C SER A 109 8.20 -0.69 -22.56
N ASN A 110 6.92 -0.90 -22.88
CA ASN A 110 5.90 -1.28 -21.88
C ASN A 110 6.19 -2.69 -21.33
N GLU A 111 6.42 -3.68 -22.19
CA GLU A 111 6.75 -5.05 -21.76
C GLU A 111 7.99 -5.06 -20.86
N MET A 112 9.03 -4.31 -21.24
CA MET A 112 10.24 -4.16 -20.44
C MET A 112 9.92 -3.61 -19.04
N GLN A 113 9.08 -2.57 -18.95
CA GLN A 113 8.70 -1.97 -17.67
C GLN A 113 7.93 -2.94 -16.76
N TYR A 114 7.01 -3.75 -17.31
CA TYR A 114 6.27 -4.74 -16.52
C TYR A 114 7.20 -5.79 -15.92
N TRP A 115 8.15 -6.31 -16.71
CA TRP A 115 9.14 -7.26 -16.22
C TRP A 115 10.09 -6.65 -15.19
N GLN A 116 10.59 -5.44 -15.43
CA GLN A 116 11.46 -4.73 -14.48
C GLN A 116 10.76 -4.40 -13.17
N ALA A 117 9.51 -3.96 -13.24
CA ALA A 117 8.70 -3.68 -12.06
C ALA A 117 8.41 -4.98 -11.29
N GLY A 118 7.96 -6.04 -11.99
CA GLY A 118 7.75 -7.36 -11.39
C GLY A 118 9.00 -7.87 -10.66
N ALA A 119 10.18 -7.68 -11.27
CA ALA A 119 11.47 -8.02 -10.70
C ALA A 119 11.83 -7.21 -9.45
N ALA A 120 11.69 -5.89 -9.50
CA ALA A 120 11.97 -5.03 -8.36
C ALA A 120 11.07 -5.39 -7.17
N PHE A 121 9.78 -5.62 -7.42
CA PHE A 121 8.83 -5.99 -6.39
C PHE A 121 9.06 -7.40 -5.83
N SER A 122 9.54 -8.37 -6.63
CA SER A 122 9.88 -9.70 -6.11
C SER A 122 11.10 -9.63 -5.18
N VAL A 123 12.09 -8.79 -5.49
CA VAL A 123 13.24 -8.54 -4.63
C VAL A 123 12.81 -7.88 -3.33
N PHE A 124 11.98 -6.83 -3.39
CA PHE A 124 11.45 -6.20 -2.18
C PHE A 124 10.67 -7.19 -1.33
N ALA A 125 9.76 -7.97 -1.92
CA ALA A 125 9.02 -9.01 -1.19
C ALA A 125 9.98 -9.98 -0.47
N THR A 126 11.04 -10.41 -1.14
CA THR A 126 12.07 -11.29 -0.56
C THR A 126 12.82 -10.64 0.61
N CYS A 127 13.21 -9.37 0.49
CA CYS A 127 13.89 -8.64 1.56
C CYS A 127 12.98 -8.43 2.78
N PHE A 128 11.71 -8.07 2.56
CA PHE A 128 10.75 -7.83 3.62
C PHE A 128 10.31 -9.13 4.32
N SER A 129 10.12 -10.24 3.59
CA SER A 129 9.86 -11.55 4.21
C SER A 129 11.05 -12.02 5.05
N PHE A 130 12.29 -11.80 4.59
CA PHE A 130 13.47 -12.09 5.40
C PHE A 130 13.54 -11.25 6.68
N GLY A 131 13.25 -9.95 6.56
CA GLY A 131 13.14 -9.06 7.72
C GLY A 131 12.05 -9.51 8.69
N ALA A 132 10.88 -9.90 8.17
CA ALA A 132 9.76 -10.42 8.94
C ALA A 132 10.12 -11.72 9.67
N LEU A 133 10.92 -12.58 9.04
CA LEU A 133 11.44 -13.83 9.61
C LEU A 133 12.37 -13.53 10.80
N ILE A 134 13.37 -12.67 10.60
CA ILE A 134 14.30 -12.26 11.66
C ILE A 134 13.52 -11.63 12.82
N SER A 135 12.59 -10.72 12.51
CA SER A 135 11.75 -10.06 13.51
C SER A 135 10.91 -11.07 14.31
N GLY A 136 10.34 -12.08 13.64
CA GLY A 136 9.61 -13.17 14.30
C GLY A 136 10.49 -14.01 15.22
N ILE A 137 11.70 -14.36 14.79
CA ILE A 137 12.67 -15.09 15.63
C ILE A 137 13.03 -14.27 16.86
N LEU A 138 13.34 -12.97 16.67
CA LEU A 138 13.61 -12.06 17.78
C LEU A 138 12.43 -11.96 18.75
N LEU A 139 11.19 -11.99 18.24
CA LEU A 139 9.97 -11.98 19.06
C LEU A 139 9.87 -13.23 19.94
N ILE A 140 10.21 -14.43 19.43
CA ILE A 140 10.28 -15.66 20.25
C ILE A 140 11.39 -15.58 21.31
N CYS A 141 12.52 -14.96 20.98
CA CYS A 141 13.63 -14.73 21.89
C CYS A 141 13.35 -13.62 22.93
N GLY A 142 12.18 -12.98 22.90
CA GLY A 142 11.84 -11.87 23.79
C GLY A 142 12.62 -10.59 23.49
N LYS A 143 13.21 -10.45 22.30
CA LYS A 143 13.96 -9.23 21.90
C LYS A 143 13.29 -8.48 20.75
N GLY A 144 12.24 -9.04 20.18
CA GLY A 144 11.52 -8.50 19.02
C GLY A 144 10.27 -7.73 19.42
N HIS A 145 9.82 -6.88 18.49
CA HIS A 145 8.62 -6.07 18.65
C HIS A 145 7.53 -6.55 17.70
N ILE A 146 6.36 -6.92 18.24
CA ILE A 146 5.27 -7.52 17.46
C ILE A 146 4.80 -6.62 16.31
N GLY A 147 4.65 -5.32 16.54
CA GLY A 147 4.29 -4.37 15.49
C GLY A 147 5.30 -4.28 14.33
N VAL A 148 6.59 -4.48 14.59
CA VAL A 148 7.62 -4.53 13.52
C VAL A 148 7.43 -5.79 12.69
N SER A 149 7.15 -6.93 13.32
CA SER A 149 6.85 -8.18 12.62
C SER A 149 5.60 -8.05 11.73
N ILE A 150 4.52 -7.42 12.26
CA ILE A 150 3.30 -7.14 11.48
C ILE A 150 3.62 -6.27 10.27
N GLY A 151 4.32 -5.15 10.47
CA GLY A 151 4.64 -4.22 9.40
C GLY A 151 5.49 -4.85 8.29
N LEU A 152 6.52 -5.61 8.66
CA LEU A 152 7.38 -6.32 7.69
C LEU A 152 6.62 -7.41 6.93
N ALA A 153 5.79 -8.20 7.63
CA ALA A 153 4.96 -9.23 6.98
C ALA A 153 3.94 -8.62 6.02
N PHE A 154 3.29 -7.52 6.42
CA PHE A 154 2.34 -6.79 5.57
C PHE A 154 2.99 -6.28 4.28
N TYR A 155 4.21 -5.74 4.37
CA TYR A 155 4.93 -5.28 3.19
C TYR A 155 5.41 -6.39 2.29
N SER A 156 5.93 -7.47 2.87
CA SER A 156 6.29 -8.65 2.09
C SER A 156 5.11 -9.13 1.25
N MET A 157 3.95 -9.30 1.90
CA MET A 157 2.71 -9.69 1.26
C MET A 157 2.31 -8.69 0.17
N SER A 158 2.38 -7.39 0.45
CA SER A 158 1.99 -6.35 -0.51
C SER A 158 2.90 -6.33 -1.75
N PHE A 159 4.21 -6.43 -1.57
CA PHE A 159 5.15 -6.46 -2.69
C PHE A 159 5.06 -7.77 -3.49
N SER A 160 4.83 -8.89 -2.81
CA SER A 160 4.59 -10.18 -3.48
C SER A 160 3.34 -10.11 -4.35
N LEU A 161 2.24 -9.53 -3.83
CA LEU A 161 1.00 -9.28 -4.56
C LEU A 161 1.23 -8.48 -5.84
N VAL A 162 1.94 -7.35 -5.73
CA VAL A 162 2.25 -6.50 -6.89
C VAL A 162 3.10 -7.24 -7.90
N SER A 163 4.10 -8.01 -7.45
CA SER A 163 5.00 -8.74 -8.34
C SER A 163 4.27 -9.76 -9.22
N TRP A 164 3.48 -10.67 -8.64
CA TRP A 164 2.77 -11.68 -9.45
C TRP A 164 1.61 -11.08 -10.24
N SER A 165 0.90 -10.07 -9.71
CA SER A 165 -0.19 -9.42 -10.43
C SER A 165 0.28 -8.70 -11.70
N LEU A 166 1.47 -8.08 -11.68
CA LEU A 166 2.06 -7.46 -12.87
C LEU A 166 2.35 -8.49 -13.98
N ILE A 167 2.83 -9.68 -13.61
CA ILE A 167 3.11 -10.74 -14.59
C ILE A 167 1.82 -11.39 -15.09
N ALA A 168 0.81 -11.56 -14.23
CA ALA A 168 -0.52 -11.98 -14.66
C ALA A 168 -1.15 -10.97 -15.63
N ALA A 169 -1.02 -9.67 -15.35
CA ALA A 169 -1.47 -8.62 -16.27
C ALA A 169 -0.74 -8.69 -17.61
N LEU A 170 0.58 -8.88 -17.58
CA LEU A 170 1.41 -9.01 -18.78
C LEU A 170 1.00 -10.21 -19.64
N LEU A 171 0.53 -11.31 -19.05
CA LEU A 171 0.04 -12.49 -19.77
C LEU A 171 -1.09 -12.14 -20.74
N HIS A 172 -2.00 -11.25 -20.31
CA HIS A 172 -3.17 -10.82 -21.06
C HIS A 172 -2.97 -9.53 -21.85
N TYR A 173 -1.84 -8.84 -21.64
CA TYR A 173 -1.56 -7.55 -22.28
C TYR A 173 -1.04 -7.70 -23.71
N HIS A 174 -1.47 -6.81 -24.61
CA HIS A 174 -1.04 -6.82 -26.01
C HIS A 174 0.36 -6.20 -26.17
N ARG A 175 1.28 -6.94 -26.77
CA ARG A 175 2.71 -6.57 -26.82
C ARG A 175 3.09 -5.84 -28.12
N CYS A 176 2.87 -4.53 -28.22
CA CYS A 176 3.40 -3.70 -29.32
C CYS A 176 3.23 -4.36 -30.72
N GLY A 177 2.02 -4.85 -31.04
CA GLY A 177 1.72 -5.53 -32.31
C GLY A 177 2.04 -7.04 -32.38
N LYS A 178 2.74 -7.62 -31.39
CA LYS A 178 3.17 -9.03 -31.34
C LYS A 178 2.17 -9.99 -30.64
N GLY A 179 0.90 -9.59 -30.53
CA GLY A 179 -0.15 -10.34 -29.82
C GLY A 179 0.03 -10.37 -28.29
N THR A 180 -0.81 -11.14 -27.60
CA THR A 180 -0.75 -11.36 -26.14
C THR A 180 0.11 -12.57 -25.78
N TYR A 181 0.74 -12.60 -24.61
CA TYR A 181 1.46 -13.81 -24.16
C TYR A 181 0.55 -15.02 -24.02
N ASN A 182 -0.71 -14.85 -23.63
CA ASN A 182 -1.67 -15.96 -23.47
C ASN A 182 -1.83 -16.83 -24.73
N SER A 183 -1.60 -16.28 -25.93
CA SER A 183 -1.74 -17.07 -27.16
C SER A 183 -0.62 -18.11 -27.34
N PHE A 184 0.60 -17.85 -26.84
CA PHE A 184 1.77 -18.72 -27.07
C PHE A 184 2.53 -19.15 -25.81
N ALA A 185 2.27 -18.53 -24.66
CA ALA A 185 2.90 -18.82 -23.38
C ALA A 185 1.86 -19.14 -22.30
N ARG A 186 2.31 -19.82 -21.25
CA ARG A 186 1.54 -20.12 -20.03
C ARG A 186 2.37 -19.75 -18.80
N LEU A 187 1.69 -19.49 -17.69
CA LEU A 187 2.32 -19.31 -16.39
C LEU A 187 2.99 -20.63 -15.96
N ASP A 188 4.11 -20.53 -15.27
CA ASP A 188 4.95 -21.66 -14.86
C ASP A 188 5.34 -21.57 -13.37
N ALA A 189 6.18 -22.50 -12.91
CA ALA A 189 6.53 -22.70 -11.50
C ALA A 189 6.91 -21.41 -10.75
N GLY A 190 7.66 -20.49 -11.36
CA GLY A 190 8.06 -19.24 -10.71
C GLY A 190 6.87 -18.39 -10.29
N PHE A 191 5.86 -18.28 -11.15
CA PHE A 191 4.62 -17.55 -10.83
C PHE A 191 3.83 -18.25 -9.72
N ALA A 192 3.68 -19.58 -9.81
CA ALA A 192 2.95 -20.35 -8.81
C ALA A 192 3.59 -20.23 -7.42
N LEU A 193 4.92 -20.29 -7.34
CA LEU A 193 5.67 -20.12 -6.09
C LEU A 193 5.41 -18.76 -5.45
N THR A 194 5.42 -17.67 -6.23
CA THR A 194 5.14 -16.32 -5.71
C THR A 194 3.70 -16.18 -5.22
N VAL A 195 2.72 -16.77 -5.92
CA VAL A 195 1.31 -16.75 -5.47
C VAL A 195 1.14 -17.54 -4.18
N VAL A 196 1.74 -18.72 -4.06
CA VAL A 196 1.68 -19.52 -2.84
C VAL A 196 2.39 -18.78 -1.69
N ALA A 197 3.55 -18.16 -1.94
CA ALA A 197 4.24 -17.32 -0.96
C ALA A 197 3.33 -16.20 -0.46
N TRP A 198 2.66 -15.49 -1.36
CA TRP A 198 1.71 -14.44 -1.01
C TRP A 198 0.59 -14.93 -0.08
N VAL A 199 -0.01 -16.09 -0.36
CA VAL A 199 -1.06 -16.68 0.49
C VAL A 199 -0.51 -17.02 1.87
N LEU A 200 0.68 -17.62 1.96
CA LEU A 200 1.31 -17.94 3.24
C LEU A 200 1.60 -16.68 4.06
N GLU A 201 2.12 -15.63 3.42
CA GLU A 201 2.40 -14.34 4.04
C GLU A 201 1.13 -13.62 4.50
N LEU A 202 0.05 -13.70 3.72
CA LEU A 202 -1.26 -13.20 4.12
C LEU A 202 -1.77 -13.92 5.37
N VAL A 203 -1.75 -15.25 5.39
CA VAL A 203 -2.18 -16.04 6.55
C VAL A 203 -1.31 -15.75 7.77
N ALA A 204 0.01 -15.65 7.59
CA ALA A 204 0.93 -15.30 8.67
C ALA A 204 0.64 -13.90 9.24
N CYS A 205 0.44 -12.92 8.37
CA CYS A 205 0.09 -11.54 8.76
C CYS A 205 -1.25 -11.52 9.53
N LEU A 206 -2.27 -12.22 9.03
CA LEU A 206 -3.58 -12.35 9.69
C LEU A 206 -3.47 -13.04 11.04
N LEU A 207 -2.70 -14.13 11.16
CA LEU A 207 -2.49 -14.82 12.43
C LEU A 207 -1.86 -13.88 13.47
N LEU A 208 -0.85 -13.12 13.07
CA LEU A 208 -0.18 -12.19 13.99
C LEU A 208 -1.09 -11.01 14.36
N LEU A 209 -1.89 -10.50 13.40
CA LEU A 209 -2.89 -9.47 13.62
C LEU A 209 -4.01 -9.93 14.55
N ILE A 210 -4.55 -11.14 14.35
CA ILE A 210 -5.56 -11.75 15.22
C ILE A 210 -4.97 -11.99 16.60
N TYR A 211 -3.75 -12.54 16.68
CA TYR A 211 -3.06 -12.75 17.95
C TYR A 211 -2.89 -11.43 18.73
N PHE A 212 -2.40 -10.39 18.05
CA PHE A 212 -2.32 -9.04 18.60
C PHE A 212 -3.71 -8.54 19.04
N SER A 213 -4.70 -8.64 18.16
CA SER A 213 -6.06 -8.15 18.42
C SER A 213 -6.82 -8.94 19.49
N CYS A 214 -6.50 -10.21 19.76
CA CYS A 214 -7.20 -11.03 20.75
C CYS A 214 -6.50 -11.08 22.10
N ARG A 215 -5.17 -11.04 22.15
CA ARG A 215 -4.40 -11.10 23.40
C ARG A 215 -4.08 -9.73 23.96
N TYR A 216 -3.69 -8.78 23.12
CA TYR A 216 -3.36 -7.43 23.59
C TYR A 216 -4.62 -6.64 24.01
N THR A 217 -5.78 -6.96 23.44
CA THR A 217 -7.07 -6.41 23.88
C THR A 217 -7.61 -7.05 25.16
N LYS A 218 -7.32 -8.34 25.42
CA LYS A 218 -7.81 -9.08 26.59
C LYS A 218 -6.86 -9.13 27.79
N SER A 219 -5.55 -8.96 27.59
CA SER A 219 -4.55 -9.13 28.64
C SER A 219 -4.34 -7.83 29.44
N VAL A 220 -4.97 -7.77 30.61
CA VAL A 220 -4.52 -7.08 31.85
C VAL A 220 -4.47 -5.54 31.85
N HIS A 221 -4.68 -4.86 30.73
CA HIS A 221 -4.72 -3.38 30.66
C HIS A 221 -5.98 -2.83 29.97
N SER A 222 -7.12 -3.53 30.09
CA SER A 222 -8.41 -3.08 29.53
C SER A 222 -8.84 -1.67 29.97
N ALA A 223 -8.26 -1.11 31.04
CA ALA A 223 -8.47 0.27 31.47
C ALA A 223 -7.47 1.28 30.86
N LYS A 224 -6.29 0.83 30.38
CA LYS A 224 -5.19 1.68 29.89
C LYS A 224 -5.11 1.76 28.36
N TYR A 225 -5.59 0.74 27.64
CA TYR A 225 -5.63 0.77 26.17
C TYR A 225 -6.97 1.30 25.66
N SER A 226 -6.97 2.55 25.20
CA SER A 226 -8.16 3.14 24.57
C SER A 226 -8.52 2.35 23.30
N PRO A 227 -9.73 1.76 23.19
CA PRO A 227 -10.17 1.03 21.99
C PRO A 227 -10.09 1.90 20.73
N MET A 228 -10.12 3.22 20.90
CA MET A 228 -9.95 4.20 19.82
C MET A 228 -8.59 4.08 19.12
N ARG A 229 -7.53 3.64 19.81
CA ARG A 229 -6.20 3.46 19.20
C ARG A 229 -6.18 2.29 18.22
N ILE A 230 -6.91 1.22 18.52
CA ILE A 230 -7.06 0.07 17.61
C ILE A 230 -7.92 0.47 16.42
N VAL A 231 -9.02 1.19 16.67
CA VAL A 231 -9.86 1.75 15.60
C VAL A 231 -9.04 2.65 14.67
N TYR A 232 -8.18 3.52 15.22
CA TYR A 232 -7.26 4.34 14.44
C TYR A 232 -6.38 3.49 13.50
N VAL A 233 -5.69 2.48 14.04
CA VAL A 233 -4.82 1.60 13.25
C VAL A 233 -5.59 0.89 12.14
N ILE A 234 -6.79 0.36 12.44
CA ILE A 234 -7.65 -0.29 11.45
C ILE A 234 -8.08 0.70 10.36
N LEU A 235 -8.50 1.91 10.73
CA LEU A 235 -8.91 2.94 9.77
C LEU A 235 -7.75 3.35 8.87
N ILE A 236 -6.56 3.59 9.42
CA ILE A 236 -5.37 3.94 8.62
C ILE A 236 -5.00 2.79 7.67
N PHE A 237 -5.13 1.54 8.11
CA PHE A 237 -4.91 0.38 7.26
C PHE A 237 -5.89 0.36 6.07
N ILE A 238 -7.19 0.56 6.33
CA ILE A 238 -8.23 0.64 5.28
C ILE A 238 -7.92 1.79 4.32
N VAL A 239 -7.49 2.94 4.83
CA VAL A 239 -7.09 4.10 4.01
C VAL A 239 -5.97 3.74 3.04
N ILE A 240 -4.92 3.07 3.51
CA ILE A 240 -3.80 2.63 2.66
C ILE A 240 -4.31 1.70 1.56
N VAL A 241 -5.18 0.74 1.89
CA VAL A 241 -5.78 -0.16 0.89
C VAL A 241 -6.59 0.64 -0.14
N PHE A 242 -7.44 1.57 0.31
CA PHE A 242 -8.26 2.39 -0.57
C PHE A 242 -7.43 3.27 -1.50
N TRP A 243 -6.31 3.84 -1.03
CA TRP A 243 -5.44 4.65 -1.87
C TRP A 243 -4.62 3.81 -2.85
N CYS A 244 -4.10 2.65 -2.42
CA CYS A 244 -3.42 1.71 -3.29
C CYS A 244 -4.34 1.18 -4.41
N VAL A 245 -5.56 0.77 -4.07
CA VAL A 245 -6.55 0.32 -5.06
C VAL A 245 -7.03 1.50 -5.90
N GLY A 246 -7.37 2.61 -5.26
CA GLY A 246 -7.85 3.82 -5.91
C GLY A 246 -6.89 4.32 -6.97
N CYS A 247 -5.57 4.33 -6.69
CA CYS A 247 -4.59 4.81 -7.66
C CYS A 247 -4.45 3.93 -8.92
N ALA A 248 -4.81 2.63 -8.82
CA ALA A 248 -4.81 1.71 -9.95
C ALA A 248 -6.11 1.77 -10.78
N TYR A 249 -7.22 2.21 -10.16
CA TYR A 249 -8.54 2.24 -10.79
C TYR A 249 -8.80 3.50 -11.64
N THR A 250 -9.97 3.54 -12.27
CA THR A 250 -10.41 4.61 -13.16
C THR A 250 -10.71 5.90 -12.40
N MET A 251 -10.15 7.01 -12.87
CA MET A 251 -10.38 8.35 -12.34
C MET A 251 -11.54 9.04 -13.06
N TYR A 252 -11.56 8.90 -14.38
CA TYR A 252 -12.59 9.44 -15.25
C TYR A 252 -13.10 8.36 -16.19
N GLU A 253 -14.40 8.36 -16.45
CA GLU A 253 -15.03 7.45 -17.39
C GLU A 253 -16.03 8.20 -18.26
N LYS A 254 -16.03 7.90 -19.55
CA LYS A 254 -17.05 8.37 -20.48
C LYS A 254 -17.38 7.29 -21.49
N ASP A 255 -18.67 7.13 -21.74
CA ASP A 255 -19.15 6.20 -22.73
C ASP A 255 -19.48 6.96 -24.02
N PHE A 256 -18.86 6.55 -25.12
CA PHE A 256 -19.11 7.05 -26.47
C PHE A 256 -19.89 5.99 -27.27
N PRO A 257 -20.48 6.34 -28.43
CA PRO A 257 -21.22 5.39 -29.25
C PRO A 257 -20.41 4.14 -29.61
N LEU A 258 -19.17 4.31 -30.06
CA LEU A 258 -18.31 3.18 -30.51
C LEU A 258 -17.35 2.66 -29.44
N VAL A 259 -16.91 3.52 -28.52
CA VAL A 259 -15.86 3.19 -27.55
C VAL A 259 -16.22 3.63 -26.14
N LYS A 260 -15.68 2.95 -25.15
CA LYS A 260 -15.74 3.37 -23.74
C LYS A 260 -14.36 3.82 -23.31
N SER A 261 -14.24 5.09 -22.92
CA SER A 261 -12.97 5.70 -22.48
C SER A 261 -12.89 5.69 -20.95
N LYS A 262 -11.81 5.12 -20.43
CA LYS A 262 -11.48 5.04 -19.02
C LYS A 262 -10.09 5.64 -18.80
N ILE A 263 -10.01 6.73 -18.07
CA ILE A 263 -8.75 7.42 -17.79
C ILE A 263 -8.32 7.08 -16.36
N THR A 264 -7.14 6.48 -16.20
CA THR A 264 -6.50 6.21 -14.91
C THR A 264 -5.39 7.23 -14.64
N ILE A 265 -4.74 7.16 -13.46
CA ILE A 265 -3.56 8.00 -13.16
C ILE A 265 -2.37 7.68 -14.09
N TRP A 266 -2.33 6.46 -14.61
CA TRP A 266 -1.17 5.89 -15.30
C TRP A 266 -1.33 5.85 -16.82
N HIS A 267 -2.55 5.60 -17.30
CA HIS A 267 -2.84 5.40 -18.72
C HIS A 267 -4.32 5.72 -19.03
N THR A 268 -4.69 5.65 -20.30
CA THR A 268 -6.07 5.73 -20.76
C THR A 268 -6.41 4.45 -21.48
N GLU A 269 -7.42 3.74 -20.98
CA GLU A 269 -8.00 2.58 -21.62
C GLU A 269 -9.13 3.02 -22.55
N VAL A 270 -9.07 2.57 -23.80
CA VAL A 270 -10.12 2.74 -24.80
C VAL A 270 -10.65 1.36 -25.14
N TYR A 271 -11.83 1.04 -24.62
CA TYR A 271 -12.51 -0.22 -24.91
C TYR A 271 -13.38 -0.06 -26.14
N ASP A 272 -13.05 -0.76 -27.21
CA ASP A 272 -13.85 -0.81 -28.41
C ASP A 272 -15.02 -1.80 -28.23
N LYS A 273 -16.25 -1.29 -28.38
CA LYS A 273 -17.48 -2.07 -28.19
C LYS A 273 -17.69 -3.09 -29.30
N ALA A 274 -17.22 -2.82 -30.52
CA ALA A 274 -17.40 -3.71 -31.65
C ALA A 274 -16.46 -4.91 -31.56
N SER A 275 -15.17 -4.67 -31.36
CA SER A 275 -14.16 -5.73 -31.24
C SER A 275 -14.06 -6.36 -29.84
N LYS A 276 -14.69 -5.75 -28.83
CA LYS A 276 -14.59 -6.11 -27.40
C LYS A 276 -13.14 -6.10 -26.89
N MET A 277 -12.27 -5.30 -27.49
CA MET A 277 -10.86 -5.20 -27.12
C MET A 277 -10.55 -3.87 -26.42
N SER A 278 -9.66 -3.91 -25.42
CA SER A 278 -9.14 -2.72 -24.74
C SER A 278 -7.79 -2.31 -25.30
N THR A 279 -7.67 -1.07 -25.72
CA THR A 279 -6.40 -0.45 -26.11
C THR A 279 -5.93 0.49 -25.01
N PHE A 280 -4.68 0.35 -24.58
CA PHE A 280 -4.11 1.15 -23.49
C PHE A 280 -3.15 2.20 -24.04
N LEU A 281 -3.52 3.46 -23.94
CA LEU A 281 -2.75 4.62 -24.36
C LEU A 281 -2.01 5.19 -23.14
N GLY A 282 -0.67 5.17 -23.17
CA GLY A 282 0.14 5.76 -22.11
C GLY A 282 0.04 7.28 -22.05
N ARG A 283 0.45 7.91 -20.93
CA ARG A 283 0.40 9.37 -20.77
C ARG A 283 1.08 10.18 -21.87
N LYS A 284 2.16 9.66 -22.46
CA LYS A 284 2.89 10.34 -23.55
C LYS A 284 2.02 10.59 -24.79
N TRP A 285 1.00 9.76 -25.02
CA TRP A 285 0.11 9.89 -26.18
C TRP A 285 -0.77 11.14 -26.13
N TYR A 286 -0.93 11.77 -24.96
CA TYR A 286 -1.65 13.03 -24.86
C TYR A 286 -0.89 14.19 -25.52
N MET A 287 0.44 14.07 -25.69
CA MET A 287 1.32 15.12 -26.23
C MET A 287 1.10 16.53 -25.65
N CYS A 288 0.46 16.61 -24.48
CA CYS A 288 0.14 17.83 -23.75
C CYS A 288 0.99 17.85 -22.48
N SER A 289 1.96 18.77 -22.45
CA SER A 289 2.94 18.87 -21.36
C SER A 289 2.26 19.18 -20.02
N THR A 290 1.27 20.07 -20.05
CA THR A 290 0.51 20.51 -18.88
C THR A 290 -0.29 19.36 -18.26
N TYR A 291 -1.03 18.60 -19.06
CA TYR A 291 -1.79 17.45 -18.58
C TYR A 291 -0.87 16.38 -17.98
N THR A 292 0.20 16.04 -18.70
CA THR A 292 1.17 15.03 -18.26
C THR A 292 1.83 15.42 -16.94
N ARG A 293 2.24 16.69 -16.79
CA ARG A 293 2.84 17.20 -15.55
C ARG A 293 1.85 17.11 -14.38
N ARG A 294 0.59 17.52 -14.58
CA ARG A 294 -0.43 17.46 -13.52
C ARG A 294 -0.74 16.03 -13.10
N MET A 295 -0.87 15.09 -14.05
CA MET A 295 -1.09 13.68 -13.70
C MET A 295 0.11 13.03 -13.01
N LYS A 296 1.34 13.46 -13.32
CA LYS A 296 2.54 13.07 -12.55
C LYS A 296 2.51 13.61 -11.12
N VAL A 297 2.08 14.87 -10.95
CA VAL A 297 1.89 15.48 -9.61
C VAL A 297 0.85 14.68 -8.83
N VAL A 298 -0.31 14.36 -9.41
CA VAL A 298 -1.34 13.52 -8.77
C VAL A 298 -0.75 12.19 -8.30
N ALA A 299 -0.02 11.49 -9.18
CA ALA A 299 0.62 10.22 -8.84
C ALA A 299 1.64 10.37 -7.71
N ALA A 300 2.53 11.36 -7.78
CA ALA A 300 3.56 11.59 -6.76
C ALA A 300 2.95 11.90 -5.40
N PHE A 301 1.96 12.80 -5.34
CA PHE A 301 1.28 13.16 -4.10
C PHE A 301 0.51 11.97 -3.50
N ASN A 302 -0.09 11.10 -4.31
CA ASN A 302 -0.76 9.89 -3.83
C ASN A 302 0.24 8.84 -3.30
N ILE A 303 1.40 8.67 -3.94
CA ILE A 303 2.47 7.81 -3.42
C ILE A 303 2.98 8.35 -2.09
N MET A 304 3.25 9.66 -2.01
CA MET A 304 3.70 10.30 -0.78
C MET A 304 2.67 10.17 0.34
N SER A 305 1.37 10.33 0.05
CA SER A 305 0.32 10.14 1.06
C SER A 305 0.31 8.71 1.59
N ASN A 306 0.48 7.70 0.73
CA ASN A 306 0.60 6.31 1.17
C ASN A 306 1.82 6.06 2.07
N ILE A 307 2.99 6.64 1.72
CA ILE A 307 4.21 6.52 2.53
C ILE A 307 3.99 7.13 3.93
N TRP A 308 3.39 8.33 4.00
CA TRP A 308 3.11 8.97 5.28
C TRP A 308 2.03 8.25 6.09
N ALA A 309 0.98 7.74 5.43
CA ALA A 309 -0.04 6.92 6.09
C ALA A 309 0.57 5.62 6.64
N PHE A 310 1.56 5.07 5.95
CA PHE A 310 2.31 3.94 6.49
C PHE A 310 3.10 4.30 7.76
N PHE A 311 3.83 5.41 7.77
CA PHE A 311 4.50 5.86 9.00
C PHE A 311 3.49 6.13 10.12
N ALA A 312 2.33 6.70 9.79
CA ALA A 312 1.22 6.89 10.71
C ALA A 312 0.70 5.56 11.26
N LEU A 313 0.61 4.51 10.42
CA LEU A 313 0.22 3.16 10.80
C LEU A 313 1.24 2.54 11.77
N MET A 314 2.53 2.60 11.43
CA MET A 314 3.61 2.04 12.27
C MET A 314 3.69 2.75 13.62
N CYS A 315 3.62 4.08 13.63
CA CYS A 315 3.53 4.85 14.86
C CYS A 315 2.21 4.58 15.60
N GLY A 316 1.10 4.32 14.89
CA GLY A 316 -0.17 3.90 15.47
C GLY A 316 -0.06 2.58 16.23
N PHE A 317 0.56 1.57 15.62
CA PHE A 317 0.88 0.31 16.30
C PHE A 317 1.81 0.52 17.50
N ALA A 318 2.86 1.34 17.34
CA ALA A 318 3.75 1.67 18.45
C ALA A 318 3.04 2.48 19.55
N SER A 319 2.00 3.25 19.21
CA SER A 319 1.24 4.06 20.15
C SER A 319 0.30 3.26 21.05
N ILE A 320 0.01 2.02 20.66
CA ILE A 320 -0.65 1.06 21.54
C ILE A 320 0.27 0.79 22.74
N GLN A 321 1.59 0.86 22.56
CA GLN A 321 2.57 0.58 23.60
C GLN A 321 3.10 1.84 24.29
N ASN A 322 3.41 2.89 23.54
CA ASN A 322 3.97 4.13 24.08
C ASN A 322 3.08 5.33 23.71
N ARG A 323 2.49 5.99 24.72
CA ARG A 323 1.58 7.14 24.53
C ARG A 323 2.25 8.31 23.80
N LYS A 324 3.56 8.51 23.96
CA LYS A 324 4.33 9.57 23.28
C LYS A 324 4.32 9.39 21.76
N MET A 325 4.09 8.18 21.25
CA MET A 325 3.99 7.90 19.81
C MET A 325 2.65 8.32 19.19
N ILE A 326 1.61 8.59 19.99
CA ILE A 326 0.29 9.04 19.49
C ILE A 326 0.40 10.38 18.75
N SER A 327 1.18 11.30 19.31
CA SER A 327 1.40 12.61 18.70
C SER A 327 2.07 12.47 17.33
N LYS A 328 3.09 11.60 17.24
CA LYS A 328 3.80 11.30 15.99
C LYS A 328 2.90 10.60 14.96
N ALA A 329 2.10 9.62 15.40
CA ALA A 329 1.15 8.93 14.54
C ALA A 329 0.14 9.91 13.93
N SER A 330 -0.41 10.81 14.75
CA SER A 330 -1.37 11.82 14.30
C SER A 330 -0.74 12.84 13.36
N LEU A 331 0.49 13.29 13.65
CA LEU A 331 1.26 14.19 12.78
C LEU A 331 1.44 13.58 11.38
N PHE A 332 1.91 12.32 11.31
CA PHE A 332 2.05 11.63 10.02
C PHE A 332 0.70 11.42 9.32
N GLY A 333 -0.38 11.17 10.07
CA GLY A 333 -1.74 11.11 9.53
C GLY A 333 -2.18 12.42 8.88
N PHE A 334 -1.92 13.57 9.52
CA PHE A 334 -2.23 14.88 8.96
C PHE A 334 -1.36 15.22 7.73
N ILE A 335 -0.09 14.83 7.73
CA ILE A 335 0.77 14.99 6.56
C ILE A 335 0.22 14.14 5.40
N ALA A 336 -0.13 12.88 5.64
CA ALA A 336 -0.73 12.00 4.64
C ALA A 336 -2.05 12.58 4.09
N PHE A 337 -2.89 13.10 4.96
CA PHE A 337 -4.12 13.81 4.62
C PHE A 337 -3.87 14.97 3.66
N PHE A 338 -2.88 15.83 3.95
CA PHE A 338 -2.55 16.98 3.12
C PHE A 338 -2.07 16.57 1.72
N PHE A 339 -1.18 15.58 1.63
CA PHE A 339 -0.72 15.09 0.33
C PHE A 339 -1.86 14.49 -0.49
N SER A 340 -2.75 13.71 0.14
CA SER A 340 -3.93 13.16 -0.52
C SER A 340 -4.91 14.26 -0.95
N PHE A 341 -5.08 15.30 -0.14
CA PHE A 341 -5.91 16.47 -0.44
C PHE A 341 -5.49 17.16 -1.74
N VAL A 342 -4.19 17.45 -1.87
CA VAL A 342 -3.64 18.05 -3.08
C VAL A 342 -3.83 17.14 -4.29
N SER A 343 -3.64 15.83 -4.13
CA SER A 343 -3.82 14.85 -5.21
C SER A 343 -5.24 14.88 -5.78
N TRP A 344 -6.28 14.77 -4.94
CA TRP A 344 -7.66 14.75 -5.44
C TRP A 344 -8.12 16.14 -5.92
N LEU A 345 -7.63 17.23 -5.34
CA LEU A 345 -7.92 18.58 -5.80
C LEU A 345 -7.39 18.82 -7.22
N VAL A 346 -6.19 18.35 -7.54
CA VAL A 346 -5.64 18.42 -8.91
C VAL A 346 -6.47 17.59 -9.89
N ILE A 347 -7.00 16.43 -9.48
CA ILE A 347 -7.93 15.63 -10.29
C ILE A 347 -9.20 16.44 -10.60
N VAL A 348 -9.83 17.05 -9.59
CA VAL A 348 -11.04 17.87 -9.79
C VAL A 348 -10.76 19.08 -10.69
N ILE A 349 -9.65 19.77 -10.49
CA ILE A 349 -9.25 20.89 -11.35
C ILE A 349 -9.06 20.42 -12.79
N ASN A 350 -8.41 19.29 -13.02
CA ASN A 350 -8.22 18.74 -14.36
C ASN A 350 -9.54 18.39 -15.04
N LYS A 351 -10.54 17.91 -14.29
CA LYS A 351 -11.88 17.68 -14.83
C LYS A 351 -12.57 18.99 -15.26
N SER A 352 -12.43 20.04 -14.46
CA SER A 352 -13.14 21.30 -14.66
C SER A 352 -12.58 22.19 -15.78
N ARG A 353 -11.31 22.00 -16.14
CA ARG A 353 -10.61 22.86 -17.10
C ARG A 353 -10.42 22.18 -18.44
N ILE A 354 -10.50 22.98 -19.49
CA ILE A 354 -9.98 22.62 -20.81
C ILE A 354 -8.45 22.72 -20.70
N LEU A 355 -7.75 21.68 -21.15
CA LEU A 355 -6.31 21.58 -21.04
C LEU A 355 -5.71 21.47 -22.44
N CYS A 356 -4.68 22.29 -22.68
CA CYS A 356 -4.08 22.45 -24.00
C CYS A 356 -5.08 23.04 -25.03
N ASN A 357 -4.62 24.00 -25.84
CA ASN A 357 -5.52 24.88 -26.61
C ASN A 357 -5.21 24.89 -28.12
N THR A 358 -4.29 24.05 -28.59
CA THR A 358 -3.99 23.98 -30.02
C THR A 358 -5.19 23.36 -30.73
N GLU A 359 -5.72 24.08 -31.72
CA GLU A 359 -6.77 23.57 -32.59
C GLU A 359 -6.27 22.36 -33.35
N ILE A 360 -7.04 21.28 -33.32
CA ILE A 360 -6.74 20.05 -34.05
C ILE A 360 -7.42 20.18 -35.41
N LEU A 361 -6.65 20.11 -36.48
CA LEU A 361 -7.18 20.15 -37.84
C LEU A 361 -7.85 18.82 -38.17
N GLU A 362 -8.89 18.86 -39.00
CA GLU A 362 -9.59 17.64 -39.48
C GLU A 362 -8.60 16.66 -40.12
N GLY A 363 -8.71 15.38 -39.76
CA GLY A 363 -7.84 14.31 -40.27
C GLY A 363 -6.53 14.12 -39.51
N GLN A 364 -6.19 14.97 -38.54
CA GLN A 364 -5.00 14.77 -37.70
C GLN A 364 -5.20 13.76 -36.57
N SER A 365 -6.44 13.54 -36.13
CA SER A 365 -6.74 12.59 -35.07
C SER A 365 -8.12 11.98 -35.23
N LEU A 366 -8.15 10.66 -35.44
CA LEU A 366 -9.39 9.88 -35.55
C LEU A 366 -10.35 10.14 -34.38
N TRP A 367 -9.82 10.25 -33.16
CA TRP A 367 -10.65 10.47 -31.97
C TRP A 367 -11.26 11.86 -31.94
N TYR A 368 -10.54 12.87 -32.42
CA TYR A 368 -11.03 14.23 -32.51
C TYR A 368 -12.10 14.36 -33.59
N ASP A 369 -11.86 13.79 -34.77
CA ASP A 369 -12.81 13.80 -35.89
C ASP A 369 -14.13 13.10 -35.53
N LEU A 370 -14.09 12.08 -34.67
CA LEU A 370 -15.27 11.41 -34.12
C LEU A 370 -15.95 12.17 -32.96
N GLY A 371 -15.41 13.32 -32.54
CA GLY A 371 -15.90 14.10 -31.40
C GLY A 371 -15.64 13.44 -30.03
N TYR A 372 -14.72 12.47 -29.96
CA TYR A 372 -14.40 11.72 -28.74
C TYR A 372 -13.38 12.46 -27.87
N ASN A 373 -13.77 13.66 -27.45
CA ASN A 373 -13.00 14.56 -26.60
C ASN A 373 -12.51 13.86 -25.31
N GLY A 374 -11.24 14.04 -24.97
CA GLY A 374 -10.62 13.50 -23.75
C GLY A 374 -9.80 12.22 -23.96
N ILE A 375 -9.93 11.57 -25.12
CA ILE A 375 -9.01 10.50 -25.55
C ILE A 375 -7.72 11.15 -26.09
N PRO A 376 -6.52 10.59 -25.84
CA PRO A 376 -5.27 11.10 -26.39
C PRO A 376 -5.32 11.21 -27.92
N THR A 377 -5.08 12.41 -28.45
CA THR A 377 -5.20 12.68 -29.89
C THR A 377 -3.91 12.42 -30.66
N GLY A 378 -2.76 12.41 -29.98
CA GLY A 378 -1.43 12.29 -30.59
C GLY A 378 -0.89 13.58 -31.20
N VAL A 379 -1.66 14.67 -31.19
CA VAL A 379 -1.26 16.00 -31.70
C VAL A 379 -0.61 16.81 -30.59
N GLU A 380 0.50 17.48 -30.90
CA GLU A 380 1.26 18.29 -29.94
C GLU A 380 0.41 19.42 -29.35
N ASP A 381 0.32 19.46 -28.01
CA ASP A 381 -0.55 20.34 -27.24
C ASP A 381 -2.01 20.41 -27.77
N GLY A 382 -2.51 19.29 -28.29
CA GLY A 382 -3.89 19.17 -28.74
C GLY A 382 -4.91 19.35 -27.61
N LEU A 383 -6.09 19.86 -27.96
CA LEU A 383 -7.20 20.12 -27.04
C LEU A 383 -7.63 18.86 -26.26
N ILE A 384 -7.58 18.92 -24.93
CA ILE A 384 -8.06 17.86 -24.02
C ILE A 384 -9.22 18.42 -23.19
N ASN A 385 -10.40 17.86 -23.39
CA ASN A 385 -11.60 18.23 -22.64
C ASN A 385 -12.25 17.02 -21.96
N VAL A 386 -12.15 16.99 -20.63
CA VAL A 386 -12.69 15.93 -19.76
C VAL A 386 -13.93 16.35 -18.97
N LYS A 387 -14.52 17.52 -19.28
CA LYS A 387 -15.64 18.12 -18.49
C LYS A 387 -16.85 17.20 -18.35
N ASN A 388 -17.17 16.46 -19.41
CA ASN A 388 -18.34 15.57 -19.48
C ASN A 388 -18.04 14.13 -19.03
N TYR A 389 -16.87 13.87 -18.47
CA TYR A 389 -16.55 12.54 -17.92
C TYR A 389 -17.19 12.37 -16.53
N LYS A 390 -17.74 11.18 -16.29
CA LYS A 390 -18.13 10.74 -14.95
C LYS A 390 -16.88 10.48 -14.12
N LEU A 391 -16.94 10.72 -12.82
CA LEU A 391 -15.87 10.34 -11.90
C LEU A 391 -15.94 8.83 -11.70
N GLY A 392 -14.80 8.16 -11.83
CA GLY A 392 -14.69 6.72 -11.69
C GLY A 392 -14.55 6.26 -10.24
N GLU A 393 -14.57 4.95 -10.05
CA GLU A 393 -14.45 4.29 -8.73
C GLU A 393 -13.11 4.61 -8.05
N GLY A 394 -12.03 4.73 -8.81
CA GLY A 394 -10.71 5.05 -8.28
C GLY A 394 -10.68 6.43 -7.61
N PHE A 395 -11.40 7.41 -8.16
CA PHE A 395 -11.54 8.72 -7.53
C PHE A 395 -12.32 8.62 -6.21
N ILE A 396 -13.43 7.88 -6.19
CA ILE A 396 -14.26 7.69 -5.00
C ILE A 396 -13.43 7.05 -3.86
N LEU A 397 -12.63 6.03 -4.18
CA LEU A 397 -11.74 5.39 -3.20
C LEU A 397 -10.70 6.36 -2.63
N ILE A 398 -10.09 7.21 -3.47
CA ILE A 398 -9.13 8.23 -3.01
C ILE A 398 -9.79 9.22 -2.05
N VAL A 399 -10.95 9.77 -2.41
CA VAL A 399 -11.68 10.74 -1.59
C VAL A 399 -12.19 10.11 -0.30
N THR A 400 -12.68 8.86 -0.36
CA THR A 400 -13.14 8.13 0.83
C THR A 400 -11.97 7.87 1.78
N GLY A 401 -10.82 7.42 1.27
CA GLY A 401 -9.61 7.27 2.08
C GLY A 401 -9.14 8.61 2.68
N TRP A 402 -9.27 9.71 1.94
CA TRP A 402 -8.97 11.05 2.45
C TRP A 402 -9.90 11.48 3.61
N ALA A 403 -11.19 11.20 3.51
CA ALA A 403 -12.13 11.49 4.60
C ALA A 403 -11.86 10.59 5.83
N LEU A 404 -11.59 9.30 5.59
CA LEU A 404 -11.31 8.34 6.66
C LEU A 404 -10.03 8.65 7.43
N VAL A 405 -8.95 9.08 6.75
CA VAL A 405 -7.72 9.47 7.46
C VAL A 405 -7.94 10.69 8.33
N LEU A 406 -8.75 11.67 7.88
CA LEU A 406 -9.10 12.84 8.68
C LEU A 406 -9.86 12.43 9.94
N VAL A 407 -10.90 11.62 9.78
CA VAL A 407 -11.70 11.10 10.91
C VAL A 407 -10.81 10.33 11.87
N ALA A 408 -9.96 9.43 11.36
CA ALA A 408 -9.03 8.66 12.18
C ALA A 408 -8.09 9.58 12.97
N SER A 409 -7.45 10.55 12.32
CA SER A 409 -6.53 11.50 12.98
C SER A 409 -7.24 12.39 14.00
N ILE A 410 -8.48 12.84 13.74
CA ILE A 410 -9.27 13.62 14.70
C ILE A 410 -9.61 12.76 15.93
N LEU A 411 -10.12 11.55 15.72
CA LEU A 411 -10.44 10.62 16.82
C LEU A 411 -9.19 10.34 17.67
N ASN A 412 -8.05 10.10 17.03
CA ASN A 412 -6.79 9.85 17.72
C ASN A 412 -6.27 11.07 18.50
N CYS A 413 -6.65 12.29 18.10
CA CYS A 413 -6.33 13.52 18.82
C CYS A 413 -7.28 13.81 19.99
N ILE A 414 -8.57 13.53 19.84
CA ILE A 414 -9.59 13.76 20.88
C ILE A 414 -9.44 12.75 22.02
N PHE A 415 -9.16 11.49 21.70
CA PHE A 415 -9.09 10.39 22.67
C PHE A 415 -7.65 10.04 23.09
N LYS A 416 -6.76 11.04 23.16
CA LYS A 416 -5.33 10.89 23.51
C LYS A 416 -5.09 10.24 24.87
#